data_AF-A9GPS6-F1
#
_entry.id   AF-A9GPS6-F1
#
_cell.length_a   1.000
_cell.length_b   1.000
_cell.length_c   1.000
_cell.angle_alpha   90.00
_cell.angle_beta   90.00
_cell.angle_gamma   90.00
#
_symmetry.space_group_name_H-M   'P 1'
#
loop_
_entity.id
_entity.type
_entity.pdbx_description
1 polymer ?
#
loop_
_entity_poly.entity_id
_entity_poly.type
_entity_poly.pdbx_seq_one_letter_code
_entity_poly.pdbx_strand_id
1 'polypeptide(L)'
;MYRASDDAALVRTAEAQVLASYAALVQVVARVAALNARLVEGGVAPIPLATYTPPPAAVGVPASVDLLQGQRAYYAGEAARLGEALRAMESVLAQRARPVAPLRPGPRAVPAAYVFAELSRGAWSFFKIALFPPFTMLIAPFLLLPWYAGPLAGAAAMAAFLVVLWGVSLAVATKRLRLLARGEVGTVLQKSEAYSGVRLRNWPVLWTNGWDISLRAYSGLGSVTTLTVQTPRGRIAQVTVRTGPSFRGVVLVDPETGGGLANCDFASAPRPDARGEWDPALPGRVWAAACFSVVASLALATATTVAALVSLDLLAF
;
A
#
# COMPACT_ATOMS: atom_id res chain seq x y z
N MET A 1 -19.08 -0.56 59.56
CA MET A 1 -18.42 0.21 60.62
C MET A 1 -16.97 -0.24 60.68
N TYR A 2 -16.02 0.69 60.49
CA TYR A 2 -14.58 0.44 60.67
C TYR A 2 -14.32 0.02 62.12
N ARG A 3 -13.53 -1.05 62.34
CA ARG A 3 -13.32 -1.60 63.69
C ARG A 3 -12.26 -0.82 64.48
N ALA A 4 -11.38 -0.10 63.78
CA ALA A 4 -10.35 0.76 64.36
C ALA A 4 -10.10 2.02 63.51
N SER A 5 -9.49 3.05 64.09
CA SER A 5 -9.00 4.25 63.38
C SER A 5 -8.09 3.92 62.20
N ASP A 6 -7.34 2.82 62.33
CA ASP A 6 -6.33 2.38 61.37
C ASP A 6 -6.96 1.79 60.10
N ASP A 7 -8.10 1.08 60.22
CA ASP A 7 -8.87 0.58 59.08
C ASP A 7 -9.36 1.74 58.20
N ALA A 8 -9.84 2.81 58.84
CA ALA A 8 -10.32 4.00 58.13
C ALA A 8 -9.17 4.75 57.47
N ALA A 9 -7.98 4.77 58.07
CA ALA A 9 -6.79 5.35 57.46
C ALA A 9 -6.34 4.56 56.22
N LEU A 10 -6.30 3.22 56.30
CA LEU A 10 -5.95 2.35 55.18
C LEU A 10 -6.88 2.52 53.98
N VAL A 11 -8.20 2.56 54.21
CA VAL A 11 -9.18 2.77 53.14
C VAL A 11 -9.02 4.16 52.52
N ARG A 12 -8.89 5.23 53.33
CA ARG A 12 -8.64 6.59 52.79
C ARG A 12 -7.38 6.68 51.95
N THR A 13 -6.30 6.02 52.36
CA THR A 13 -5.05 5.97 51.57
C THR A 13 -5.26 5.22 50.25
N ALA A 14 -5.98 4.09 50.26
CA ALA A 14 -6.29 3.34 49.04
C ALA A 14 -7.19 4.16 48.09
N GLU A 15 -8.23 4.84 48.61
CA GLU A 15 -9.10 5.74 47.85
C GLU A 15 -8.29 6.88 47.20
N ALA A 16 -7.40 7.53 47.96
CA ALA A 16 -6.56 8.59 47.42
C ALA A 16 -5.66 8.11 46.27
N GLN A 17 -5.12 6.89 46.36
CA GLN A 17 -4.32 6.29 45.29
C GLN A 17 -5.15 5.94 44.04
N VAL A 18 -6.39 5.47 44.24
CA VAL A 18 -7.33 5.21 43.14
C VAL A 18 -7.68 6.52 42.43
N LEU A 19 -8.02 7.58 43.17
CA LEU A 19 -8.34 8.89 42.60
C LEU A 19 -7.17 9.46 41.80
N ALA A 20 -5.93 9.33 42.30
CA ALA A 20 -4.74 9.74 41.57
C ALA A 20 -4.57 8.97 40.24
N SER A 21 -4.78 7.66 40.26
CA SER A 21 -4.67 6.81 39.05
C SER A 21 -5.80 7.09 38.05
N TYR A 22 -7.01 7.35 38.54
CA TYR A 22 -8.15 7.75 37.72
C TYR A 22 -7.91 9.11 37.06
N ALA A 23 -7.40 10.11 37.79
CA ALA A 23 -7.05 11.42 37.24
C ALA A 23 -6.01 11.30 36.11
N ALA A 24 -4.99 10.45 36.29
CA ALA A 24 -4.01 10.17 35.25
C ALA A 24 -4.65 9.54 34.00
N LEU A 25 -5.55 8.56 34.18
CA LEU A 25 -6.30 7.95 33.08
C LEU A 25 -7.15 8.99 32.34
N VAL A 26 -7.89 9.86 33.04
CA VAL A 26 -8.72 10.90 32.44
C VAL A 26 -7.88 11.85 31.56
N GLN A 27 -6.70 12.25 32.00
CA GLN A 27 -5.78 13.06 31.20
C GLN A 27 -5.34 12.35 29.92
N VAL A 28 -5.01 11.06 30.00
CA VAL A 28 -4.63 10.25 28.82
C VAL A 28 -5.82 10.09 27.87
N VAL A 29 -7.02 9.81 28.38
CA VAL A 29 -8.25 9.68 27.58
C VAL A 29 -8.59 10.98 26.85
N ALA A 30 -8.45 12.14 27.51
CA ALA A 30 -8.64 13.43 26.86
C ALA A 30 -7.68 13.65 25.68
N ARG A 31 -6.40 13.27 25.85
CA ARG A 31 -5.41 13.29 24.76
C ARG A 31 -5.76 12.32 23.64
N VAL A 32 -6.24 11.11 23.97
CA VAL A 32 -6.70 10.12 22.98
C VAL A 32 -7.89 10.66 22.19
N ALA A 33 -8.85 11.32 22.84
CA ALA A 33 -9.99 11.93 22.15
C ALA A 33 -9.55 13.01 21.15
N ALA A 34 -8.65 13.90 21.57
CA ALA A 34 -8.08 14.93 20.68
C ALA A 34 -7.29 14.32 19.51
N LEU A 35 -6.49 13.28 19.77
CA LEU A 35 -5.75 12.58 18.72
C LEU A 35 -6.69 11.82 17.78
N ASN A 36 -7.75 11.19 18.29
CA ASN A 36 -8.72 10.45 17.49
C ASN A 36 -9.45 11.36 16.48
N ALA A 37 -9.75 12.61 16.85
CA ALA A 37 -10.28 13.58 15.88
C ALA A 37 -9.33 13.79 14.69
N ARG A 38 -8.04 14.02 14.97
CA ARG A 38 -6.99 14.16 13.95
C ARG A 38 -6.75 12.89 13.15
N LEU A 39 -6.86 11.73 13.80
CA LEU A 39 -6.75 10.42 13.15
C LEU A 39 -7.89 10.23 12.16
N VAL A 40 -9.12 10.53 12.54
CA VAL A 40 -10.30 10.46 11.67
C VAL A 40 -10.18 11.41 10.48
N GLU A 41 -9.79 12.66 10.70
CA GLU A 41 -9.48 13.62 9.62
C GLU A 41 -8.39 13.09 8.68
N GLY A 42 -7.37 12.46 9.25
CA GLY A 42 -6.30 11.81 8.51
C GLY A 42 -6.69 10.47 7.88
N GLY A 43 -7.91 9.95 8.05
CA GLY A 43 -8.35 8.64 7.59
C GLY A 43 -7.61 7.46 8.25
N VAL A 44 -7.26 7.58 9.53
CA VAL A 44 -6.67 6.52 10.37
C VAL A 44 -7.74 5.98 11.30
N ALA A 45 -7.70 4.67 11.56
CA ALA A 45 -8.55 4.09 12.58
C ALA A 45 -8.25 4.75 13.96
N PRO A 46 -9.29 5.10 14.73
CA PRO A 46 -9.11 5.68 16.06
C PRO A 46 -8.55 4.63 17.04
N ILE A 47 -7.90 5.11 18.11
CA ILE A 47 -7.49 4.27 19.23
C ILE A 47 -8.75 3.82 19.99
N PRO A 48 -8.98 2.50 20.16
CA PRO A 48 -10.11 2.00 20.91
C PRO A 48 -9.92 2.24 22.42
N LEU A 49 -10.98 2.71 23.07
CA LEU A 49 -11.07 2.85 24.52
C LEU A 49 -11.61 1.55 25.12
N ALA A 50 -10.98 1.04 26.18
CA ALA A 50 -11.51 -0.13 26.88
C ALA A 50 -12.71 0.26 27.74
N THR A 51 -13.70 -0.62 27.82
CA THR A 51 -14.83 -0.47 28.74
C THR A 51 -14.44 -1.08 30.07
N TYR A 52 -14.42 -0.27 31.14
CA TYR A 52 -14.23 -0.80 32.48
C TYR A 52 -15.57 -1.33 33.01
N THR A 53 -15.58 -2.57 33.49
CA THR A 53 -16.69 -3.11 34.28
C THR A 53 -16.21 -3.32 35.71
N PRO A 54 -16.70 -2.53 36.68
CA PRO A 54 -16.26 -2.67 38.06
C PRO A 54 -16.67 -4.04 38.63
N PRO A 55 -15.83 -4.66 39.47
CA PRO A 55 -16.23 -5.87 40.20
C PRO A 55 -17.40 -5.56 41.16
N PRO A 56 -18.18 -6.59 41.53
CA PRO A 56 -19.28 -6.42 42.48
C PRO A 56 -18.80 -5.85 43.83
N ALA A 57 -19.69 -5.18 44.55
CA ALA A 57 -19.37 -4.50 45.80
C ALA A 57 -18.74 -5.46 46.83
N ALA A 58 -17.60 -5.08 47.38
CA ALA A 58 -16.88 -5.85 48.39
C ALA A 58 -17.50 -5.68 49.79
N VAL A 59 -17.53 -6.76 50.58
CA VAL A 59 -18.02 -6.76 51.97
C VAL A 59 -16.83 -6.93 52.93
N GLY A 60 -16.57 -5.90 53.74
CA GLY A 60 -15.49 -5.90 54.73
C GLY A 60 -14.22 -5.17 54.28
N VAL A 61 -13.43 -4.66 55.24
CA VAL A 61 -12.28 -3.76 54.98
C VAL A 61 -11.20 -4.38 54.08
N PRO A 62 -10.75 -5.64 54.29
CA PRO A 62 -9.74 -6.24 53.41
C PRO A 62 -10.22 -6.35 51.96
N ALA A 63 -11.47 -6.79 51.77
CA ALA A 63 -12.08 -6.90 50.46
C ALA A 63 -12.27 -5.52 49.79
N SER A 64 -12.55 -4.48 50.57
CA SER A 64 -12.59 -3.09 50.07
C SER A 64 -11.22 -2.60 49.62
N VAL A 65 -10.16 -2.87 50.39
CA VAL A 65 -8.78 -2.51 50.02
C VAL A 65 -8.34 -3.26 48.77
N ASP A 66 -8.58 -4.55 48.67
CA ASP A 66 -8.24 -5.37 47.48
C ASP A 66 -8.99 -4.89 46.24
N LEU A 67 -10.27 -4.55 46.38
CA LEU A 67 -11.07 -3.98 45.29
C LEU A 67 -10.50 -2.63 44.82
N LEU A 68 -10.12 -1.76 45.75
CA LEU A 68 -9.48 -0.47 45.43
C LEU A 68 -8.10 -0.67 44.77
N GLN A 69 -7.31 -1.64 45.24
CA GLN A 69 -6.03 -1.99 44.60
C GLN A 69 -6.22 -2.53 43.18
N GLY A 70 -7.23 -3.37 42.95
CA GLY A 70 -7.60 -3.86 41.62
C GLY A 70 -8.03 -2.72 40.68
N GLN A 71 -8.86 -1.79 41.16
CA GLN A 71 -9.24 -0.58 40.43
C GLN A 71 -8.03 0.28 40.06
N ARG A 72 -7.13 0.51 41.02
CA ARG A 72 -5.88 1.24 40.81
C ARG A 72 -5.03 0.59 39.73
N ALA A 73 -4.83 -0.73 39.81
CA ALA A 73 -4.05 -1.49 38.84
C ALA A 73 -4.67 -1.42 37.44
N TYR A 74 -6.00 -1.52 37.34
CA TYR A 74 -6.72 -1.34 36.07
C TYR A 74 -6.49 0.06 35.48
N TYR A 75 -6.74 1.13 36.24
CA TYR A 75 -6.57 2.50 35.74
C TYR A 75 -5.13 2.79 35.31
N ALA A 76 -4.15 2.33 36.10
CA ALA A 76 -2.74 2.47 35.76
C ALA A 76 -2.36 1.70 34.49
N GLY A 77 -2.82 0.45 34.37
CA GLY A 77 -2.57 -0.40 33.20
C GLY A 77 -3.19 0.17 31.92
N GLU A 78 -4.44 0.63 31.99
CA GLU A 78 -5.13 1.23 30.85
C GLU A 78 -4.50 2.57 30.44
N ALA A 79 -4.09 3.40 31.41
CA ALA A 79 -3.35 4.64 31.13
C ALA A 79 -2.02 4.36 30.43
N ALA A 80 -1.28 3.33 30.85
CA ALA A 80 -0.04 2.91 30.20
C ALA A 80 -0.28 2.42 28.77
N ARG A 81 -1.26 1.52 28.56
CA ARG A 81 -1.66 1.01 27.24
C ARG A 81 -2.04 2.14 26.28
N LEU A 82 -2.89 3.06 26.73
CA LEU A 82 -3.31 4.22 25.94
C LEU A 82 -2.14 5.18 25.68
N GLY A 83 -1.23 5.37 26.65
CA GLY A 83 -0.02 6.17 26.49
C GLY A 83 0.94 5.62 25.44
N GLU A 84 1.09 4.30 25.34
CA GLU A 84 1.84 3.65 24.25
C GLU A 84 1.14 3.81 22.90
N ALA A 85 -0.18 3.58 22.85
CA ALA A 85 -0.96 3.74 21.64
C ALA A 85 -0.91 5.19 21.11
N LEU A 86 -0.99 6.19 22.01
CA LEU A 86 -0.81 7.61 21.68
C LEU A 86 0.53 7.86 21.01
N ARG A 87 1.64 7.45 21.61
CA ARG A 87 2.99 7.64 21.05
C ARG A 87 3.14 6.98 19.68
N ALA A 88 2.61 5.76 19.52
CA ALA A 88 2.61 5.07 18.24
C ALA A 88 1.81 5.85 17.18
N MET A 89 0.60 6.31 17.50
CA MET A 89 -0.25 7.03 16.56
C MET A 89 0.23 8.46 16.25
N GLU A 90 0.81 9.15 17.23
CA GLU A 90 1.49 10.43 17.02
C GLU A 90 2.66 10.26 16.03
N SER A 91 3.43 9.18 16.15
CA SER A 91 4.50 8.87 15.17
C SER A 91 3.95 8.61 13.76
N VAL A 92 2.78 7.95 13.66
CA VAL A 92 2.09 7.72 12.38
C VAL A 92 1.63 9.04 11.76
N LEU A 93 1.02 9.93 12.54
CA LEU A 93 0.63 11.26 12.06
C LEU A 93 1.84 12.10 11.69
N ALA A 94 2.92 12.07 12.47
CA ALA A 94 4.16 12.78 12.15
C ALA A 94 4.77 12.28 10.84
N GLN A 95 4.79 10.96 10.61
CA GLN A 95 5.24 10.37 9.35
C GLN A 95 4.37 10.76 8.16
N ARG A 96 3.06 11.00 8.37
CA ARG A 96 2.13 11.46 7.32
C ARG A 96 2.23 12.96 7.05
N ALA A 97 2.54 13.73 8.08
CA ALA A 97 2.80 15.16 7.98
C ALA A 97 4.17 15.45 7.39
N ARG A 98 5.02 14.42 7.15
CA ARG A 98 6.31 14.63 6.49
C ARG A 98 6.06 15.24 5.12
N PRO A 99 6.63 16.42 4.83
CA PRO A 99 6.52 17.00 3.51
C PRO A 99 7.07 16.00 2.51
N VAL A 100 6.29 15.78 1.45
CA VAL A 100 6.73 14.97 0.31
C VAL A 100 8.00 15.62 -0.23
N ALA A 101 9.10 14.87 -0.27
CA ALA A 101 10.37 15.37 -0.79
C ALA A 101 10.13 16.00 -2.17
N PRO A 102 10.53 17.27 -2.36
CA PRO A 102 10.22 18.00 -3.58
C PRO A 102 10.92 17.33 -4.75
N LEU A 103 10.19 17.19 -5.86
CA LEU A 103 10.75 16.74 -7.12
C LEU A 103 11.22 17.96 -7.91
N ARG A 104 12.44 17.92 -8.46
CA ARG A 104 12.96 19.01 -9.29
C ARG A 104 12.07 19.19 -10.54
N PRO A 105 11.86 20.41 -11.06
CA PRO A 105 11.16 20.62 -12.33
C PRO A 105 11.80 19.81 -13.48
N GLY A 106 10.96 19.29 -14.39
CA GLY A 106 11.42 18.54 -15.57
C GLY A 106 11.97 19.44 -16.69
N PRO A 107 12.66 18.87 -17.69
CA PRO A 107 12.95 17.44 -17.86
C PRO A 107 14.11 16.96 -16.97
N ARG A 108 14.01 15.73 -16.45
CA ARG A 108 15.01 15.05 -15.61
C ARG A 108 15.56 13.81 -16.32
N ALA A 109 16.80 13.46 -15.98
CA ALA A 109 17.38 12.19 -16.42
C ALA A 109 16.69 11.02 -15.72
N VAL A 110 16.24 10.02 -16.48
CA VAL A 110 15.64 8.80 -15.91
C VAL A 110 16.74 7.75 -15.74
N PRO A 111 16.99 7.25 -14.52
CA PRO A 111 18.01 6.23 -14.30
C PRO A 111 17.78 4.99 -15.17
N ALA A 112 18.84 4.39 -15.70
CA ALA A 112 18.75 3.18 -16.52
C ALA A 112 18.02 2.03 -15.80
N ALA A 113 18.18 1.94 -14.48
CA ALA A 113 17.44 0.98 -13.65
C ALA A 113 15.91 1.18 -13.75
N TYR A 114 15.43 2.43 -13.74
CA TYR A 114 14.00 2.72 -13.91
C TYR A 114 13.52 2.37 -15.31
N VAL A 115 14.32 2.68 -16.34
CA VAL A 115 14.05 2.28 -17.73
C VAL A 115 13.88 0.76 -17.81
N PHE A 116 14.81 0.00 -17.26
CA PHE A 116 14.75 -1.46 -17.23
C PHE A 116 13.51 -1.99 -16.50
N ALA A 117 13.18 -1.43 -15.32
CA ALA A 117 12.00 -1.82 -14.56
C ALA A 117 10.69 -1.53 -15.32
N GLU A 118 10.55 -0.36 -15.95
CA GLU A 118 9.33 -0.02 -16.69
C GLU A 118 9.15 -0.87 -17.94
N LEU A 119 10.23 -1.14 -18.69
CA LEU A 119 10.19 -1.98 -19.89
C LEU A 119 9.85 -3.43 -19.56
N SER A 120 10.38 -3.97 -18.46
CA SER A 120 10.16 -5.36 -18.06
C SER A 120 8.78 -5.61 -17.41
N ARG A 121 8.10 -4.56 -16.89
CA ARG A 121 6.82 -4.72 -16.19
C ARG A 121 5.69 -5.24 -17.06
N GLY A 122 5.69 -4.92 -18.35
CA GLY A 122 4.61 -5.32 -19.25
C GLY A 122 4.49 -6.84 -19.37
N ALA A 123 5.60 -7.51 -19.68
CA ALA A 123 5.67 -8.97 -19.70
C ALA A 123 5.31 -9.60 -18.34
N TRP A 124 5.79 -9.05 -17.22
CA TRP A 124 5.43 -9.56 -15.88
C TRP A 124 3.94 -9.40 -15.56
N SER A 125 3.34 -8.27 -15.96
CA SER A 125 1.91 -8.02 -15.77
C SER A 125 1.09 -9.03 -16.57
N PHE A 126 1.54 -9.36 -17.78
CA PHE A 126 0.94 -10.40 -18.58
C PHE A 126 1.08 -11.79 -17.94
N PHE A 127 2.28 -12.20 -17.49
CA PHE A 127 2.45 -13.49 -16.82
C PHE A 127 1.51 -13.64 -15.62
N LYS A 128 1.36 -12.59 -14.80
CA LYS A 128 0.40 -12.60 -13.68
C LYS A 128 -1.05 -12.78 -14.14
N ILE A 129 -1.44 -12.13 -15.23
CA ILE A 129 -2.79 -12.27 -15.80
C ILE A 129 -2.96 -13.67 -16.41
N ALA A 130 -1.95 -14.19 -17.11
CA ALA A 130 -1.96 -15.50 -17.74
C ALA A 130 -1.99 -16.66 -16.73
N LEU A 131 -1.54 -16.44 -15.50
CA LEU A 131 -1.69 -17.39 -14.39
C LEU A 131 -3.10 -17.38 -13.78
N PHE A 132 -3.97 -16.45 -14.16
CA PHE A 132 -5.36 -16.40 -13.67
C PHE A 132 -6.28 -17.23 -14.59
N PRO A 133 -6.88 -18.34 -14.11
CA PRO A 133 -7.52 -19.33 -14.98
C PRO A 133 -8.55 -18.79 -15.98
N PRO A 134 -9.44 -17.83 -15.61
CA PRO A 134 -10.36 -17.22 -16.57
C PRO A 134 -9.67 -16.52 -17.76
N PHE A 135 -8.55 -15.83 -17.52
CA PHE A 135 -7.78 -15.20 -18.60
C PHE A 135 -7.03 -16.23 -19.43
N THR A 136 -6.46 -17.26 -18.79
CA THR A 136 -5.83 -18.37 -19.50
C THR A 136 -6.81 -19.06 -20.43
N MET A 137 -8.04 -19.34 -19.97
CA MET A 137 -9.10 -19.95 -20.78
C MET A 137 -9.53 -19.07 -21.96
N LEU A 138 -9.49 -17.73 -21.82
CA LEU A 138 -9.81 -16.81 -22.90
C LEU A 138 -8.70 -16.78 -23.97
N ILE A 139 -7.44 -16.82 -23.55
CA ILE A 139 -6.28 -16.70 -24.45
C ILE A 139 -5.90 -18.06 -25.08
N ALA A 140 -6.15 -19.16 -24.36
CA ALA A 140 -5.75 -20.50 -24.77
C ALA A 140 -6.26 -20.90 -26.17
N PRO A 141 -7.52 -20.66 -26.59
CA PRO A 141 -7.95 -20.98 -27.94
C PRO A 141 -7.12 -20.27 -29.01
N PHE A 142 -6.77 -18.99 -28.80
CA PHE A 142 -5.96 -18.23 -29.77
C PHE A 142 -4.52 -18.73 -29.86
N LEU A 143 -3.99 -19.30 -28.78
CA LEU A 143 -2.64 -19.86 -28.75
C LEU A 143 -2.60 -21.33 -29.15
N LEU A 144 -3.65 -22.11 -28.89
CA LEU A 144 -3.71 -23.57 -29.06
C LEU A 144 -4.38 -23.98 -30.38
N LEU A 145 -5.44 -23.29 -30.84
CA LEU A 145 -6.12 -23.61 -32.10
C LEU A 145 -5.16 -23.63 -33.30
N PRO A 146 -4.20 -22.68 -33.43
CA PRO A 146 -3.25 -22.71 -34.53
C PRO A 146 -2.36 -23.97 -34.55
N TRP A 147 -2.14 -24.65 -33.41
CA TRP A 147 -1.39 -25.91 -33.39
C TRP A 147 -2.15 -27.07 -34.04
N TYR A 148 -3.49 -27.04 -34.03
CA TYR A 148 -4.30 -28.02 -34.76
C TYR A 148 -4.21 -27.84 -36.28
N ALA A 149 -3.88 -26.63 -36.77
CA ALA A 149 -3.61 -26.38 -38.18
C ALA A 149 -2.18 -26.78 -38.59
N GLY A 150 -1.32 -27.07 -37.62
CA GLY A 150 0.07 -27.45 -37.82
C GLY A 150 1.03 -26.66 -36.92
N PRO A 151 2.19 -27.22 -36.62
CA PRO A 151 3.06 -26.64 -35.59
C PRO A 151 3.76 -25.35 -36.05
N LEU A 152 3.92 -25.13 -37.35
CA LEU A 152 4.33 -23.83 -37.91
C LEU A 152 3.31 -22.72 -37.64
N ALA A 153 2.01 -23.01 -37.83
CA ALA A 153 0.94 -22.05 -37.54
C ALA A 153 0.87 -21.75 -36.03
N GLY A 154 1.04 -22.77 -35.20
CA GLY A 154 1.22 -22.65 -33.74
C GLY A 154 2.36 -21.70 -33.35
N ALA A 155 3.55 -21.94 -33.88
CA ALA A 155 4.72 -21.11 -33.59
C ALA A 155 4.57 -19.67 -34.09
N ALA A 156 4.01 -19.46 -35.29
CA ALA A 156 3.74 -18.13 -35.83
C ALA A 156 2.73 -17.35 -34.97
N ALA A 157 1.66 -18.00 -34.51
CA ALA A 157 0.68 -17.39 -33.62
C ALA A 157 1.29 -16.99 -32.27
N MET A 158 2.12 -17.86 -31.67
CA MET A 158 2.84 -17.54 -30.44
C MET A 158 3.83 -16.38 -30.62
N ALA A 159 4.59 -16.36 -31.73
CA ALA A 159 5.50 -15.27 -32.03
C ALA A 159 4.76 -13.94 -32.21
N ALA A 160 3.67 -13.93 -33.00
CA ALA A 160 2.81 -12.76 -33.18
C ALA A 160 2.25 -12.26 -31.84
N PHE A 161 1.82 -13.19 -30.97
CA PHE A 161 1.35 -12.88 -29.64
C PHE A 161 2.43 -12.18 -28.78
N LEU A 162 3.65 -12.70 -28.77
CA LEU A 162 4.78 -12.09 -28.08
C LEU A 162 5.10 -10.68 -28.60
N VAL A 163 5.04 -10.48 -29.92
CA VAL A 163 5.25 -9.17 -30.55
C VAL A 163 4.18 -8.17 -30.09
N VAL A 164 2.91 -8.55 -30.12
CA VAL A 164 1.80 -7.68 -29.65
C VAL A 164 1.98 -7.35 -28.17
N LEU A 165 2.27 -8.36 -27.35
CA LEU A 165 2.49 -8.19 -25.92
C LEU A 165 3.62 -7.19 -25.62
N TRP A 166 4.78 -7.35 -26.25
CA TRP A 166 5.92 -6.46 -26.07
C TRP A 166 5.69 -5.07 -26.67
N GLY A 167 4.98 -4.97 -27.81
CA GLY A 167 4.60 -3.69 -28.41
C GLY A 167 3.70 -2.86 -27.49
N VAL A 168 2.66 -3.47 -26.92
CA VAL A 168 1.78 -2.81 -25.93
C VAL A 168 2.58 -2.43 -24.67
N SER A 169 3.45 -3.33 -24.21
CA SER A 169 4.31 -3.09 -23.04
C SER A 169 5.23 -1.89 -23.23
N LEU A 170 5.86 -1.79 -24.41
CA LEU A 170 6.72 -0.66 -24.78
C LEU A 170 5.94 0.64 -24.86
N ALA A 171 4.74 0.63 -25.46
CA ALA A 171 3.87 1.82 -25.54
C ALA A 171 3.42 2.32 -24.15
N VAL A 172 3.17 1.42 -23.19
CA VAL A 172 2.86 1.81 -21.81
C VAL A 172 4.11 2.31 -21.10
N ALA A 173 5.25 1.65 -21.27
CA ALA A 173 6.51 2.04 -20.67
C ALA A 173 6.97 3.43 -21.14
N THR A 174 6.85 3.76 -22.43
CA THR A 174 7.21 5.09 -22.95
C THR A 174 6.39 6.20 -22.30
N LYS A 175 5.08 6.00 -22.09
CA LYS A 175 4.23 6.95 -21.35
C LYS A 175 4.73 7.17 -19.91
N ARG A 176 5.10 6.09 -19.21
CA ARG A 176 5.65 6.17 -17.85
C ARG A 176 7.02 6.83 -17.81
N LEU A 177 7.91 6.50 -18.74
CA LEU A 177 9.24 7.11 -18.83
C LEU A 177 9.14 8.61 -19.15
N ARG A 178 8.18 9.02 -19.98
CA ARG A 178 7.86 10.43 -20.21
C ARG A 178 7.41 11.11 -18.91
N LEU A 179 6.54 10.47 -18.13
CA LEU A 179 6.13 10.99 -16.82
C LEU A 179 7.28 11.06 -15.81
N LEU A 180 8.19 10.08 -15.78
CA LEU A 180 9.38 10.15 -14.94
C LEU A 180 10.30 11.30 -15.38
N ALA A 181 10.46 11.52 -16.68
CA ALA A 181 11.28 12.61 -17.19
C ALA A 181 10.66 14.00 -16.93
N ARG A 182 9.36 14.17 -17.19
CA ARG A 182 8.73 15.51 -17.24
C ARG A 182 7.68 15.79 -16.17
N GLY A 183 7.15 14.76 -15.54
CA GLY A 183 6.03 14.88 -14.61
C GLY A 183 6.34 15.76 -13.42
N GLU A 184 5.34 16.47 -12.95
CA GLU A 184 5.37 17.27 -11.73
C GLU A 184 4.48 16.61 -10.68
N VAL A 185 4.80 16.83 -9.39
CA VAL A 185 3.97 16.34 -8.29
C VAL A 185 2.68 17.14 -8.26
N GLY A 186 1.55 16.48 -8.47
CA GLY A 186 0.23 17.10 -8.41
C GLY A 186 -0.27 17.24 -6.97
N THR A 187 -0.81 18.41 -6.63
CA THR A 187 -1.58 18.65 -5.41
C THR A 187 -2.96 18.05 -5.57
N VAL A 188 -3.39 17.20 -4.65
CA VAL A 188 -4.73 16.60 -4.67
C VAL A 188 -5.77 17.66 -4.32
N LEU A 189 -6.65 17.98 -5.26
CA LEU A 189 -7.78 18.89 -5.08
C LEU A 189 -9.02 18.16 -4.57
N GLN A 190 -9.28 16.99 -5.15
CA GLN A 190 -10.45 16.19 -4.81
C GLN A 190 -10.06 14.72 -4.78
N LYS A 191 -10.68 13.99 -3.85
CA LYS A 191 -10.51 12.56 -3.68
C LYS A 191 -11.88 11.90 -3.56
N SER A 192 -12.11 10.89 -4.40
CA SER A 192 -13.30 10.05 -4.36
C SER A 192 -12.87 8.59 -4.27
N GLU A 193 -13.50 7.81 -3.40
CA GLU A 193 -13.21 6.39 -3.22
C GLU A 193 -14.47 5.57 -3.52
N ALA A 194 -14.34 4.57 -4.38
CA ALA A 194 -15.40 3.62 -4.72
C ALA A 194 -14.96 2.19 -4.34
N TYR A 195 -15.80 1.43 -3.66
CA TYR A 195 -15.51 0.05 -3.29
C TYR A 195 -15.90 -0.90 -4.44
N SER A 196 -15.00 -1.84 -4.78
CA SER A 196 -15.17 -2.72 -5.95
C SER A 196 -16.13 -3.89 -5.72
N GLY A 197 -16.77 -4.00 -4.55
CA GLY A 197 -17.59 -5.15 -4.14
C GLY A 197 -16.80 -6.46 -3.95
N VAL A 198 -15.55 -6.53 -4.42
CA VAL A 198 -14.67 -7.70 -4.31
C VAL A 198 -14.03 -7.73 -2.93
N ARG A 199 -14.27 -8.82 -2.20
CA ARG A 199 -13.64 -9.05 -0.90
C ARG A 199 -12.28 -9.73 -1.06
N LEU A 200 -11.24 -9.01 -0.69
CA LEU A 200 -9.87 -9.48 -0.61
C LEU A 200 -9.64 -10.18 0.73
N ARG A 201 -8.94 -11.32 0.73
CA ARG A 201 -8.51 -12.04 1.94
C ARG A 201 -7.01 -12.29 1.85
N ASN A 202 -6.24 -11.70 2.77
CA ASN A 202 -4.77 -11.76 2.82
C ASN A 202 -4.13 -11.45 1.46
N TRP A 203 -4.76 -10.57 0.67
CA TRP A 203 -4.28 -10.23 -0.66
C TRP A 203 -3.09 -9.27 -0.56
N PRO A 204 -2.01 -9.48 -1.32
CA PRO A 204 -0.89 -8.56 -1.33
C PRO A 204 -1.29 -7.25 -2.02
N VAL A 205 -1.28 -6.14 -1.27
CA VAL A 205 -1.70 -4.84 -1.76
C VAL A 205 -0.61 -3.78 -1.51
N LEU A 206 -0.43 -2.89 -2.49
CA LEU A 206 0.49 -1.76 -2.37
C LEU A 206 -0.12 -0.66 -1.49
N TRP A 207 0.65 -0.23 -0.50
CA TRP A 207 0.37 0.89 0.37
C TRP A 207 1.37 2.00 0.06
N THR A 208 0.86 3.19 -0.18
CA THR A 208 1.66 4.37 -0.51
C THR A 208 1.55 5.42 0.58
N ASN A 209 2.69 6.00 0.95
CA ASN A 209 2.77 7.16 1.84
C ASN A 209 3.84 8.11 1.31
N GLY A 210 3.41 9.19 0.65
CA GLY A 210 4.30 10.00 -0.17
C GLY A 210 4.98 9.13 -1.25
N TRP A 211 6.32 9.16 -1.26
CA TRP A 211 7.13 8.37 -2.20
C TRP A 211 7.32 6.91 -1.76
N ASP A 212 7.11 6.60 -0.48
CA ASP A 212 7.36 5.25 0.03
C ASP A 212 6.23 4.30 -0.35
N ILE A 213 6.63 3.16 -0.93
CA ILE A 213 5.72 2.11 -1.39
C ILE A 213 6.05 0.81 -0.63
N SER A 214 5.08 0.30 0.11
CA SER A 214 5.19 -0.97 0.84
C SER A 214 4.14 -1.96 0.36
N LEU A 215 4.46 -3.25 0.38
CA LEU A 215 3.51 -4.33 0.09
C LEU A 215 3.03 -4.90 1.42
N ARG A 216 1.71 -4.99 1.62
CA ARG A 216 1.11 -5.54 2.84
C ARG A 216 -0.01 -6.48 2.49
N ALA A 217 -0.16 -7.55 3.28
CA ALA A 217 -1.35 -8.38 3.20
C ALA A 217 -2.57 -7.57 3.69
N TYR A 218 -3.64 -7.59 2.91
CA TYR A 218 -4.87 -6.86 3.19
C TYR A 218 -6.08 -7.79 3.12
N SER A 219 -6.97 -7.63 4.10
CA SER A 219 -8.26 -8.30 4.18
C SER A 219 -9.35 -7.24 4.29
N GLY A 220 -10.26 -7.19 3.31
CA GLY A 220 -11.30 -6.16 3.22
C GLY A 220 -11.84 -6.01 1.80
N LEU A 221 -12.63 -4.96 1.55
CA LEU A 221 -13.13 -4.68 0.21
C LEU A 221 -12.03 -3.98 -0.62
N GLY A 222 -11.89 -4.37 -1.89
CA GLY A 222 -11.06 -3.62 -2.82
C GLY A 222 -11.61 -2.20 -3.00
N SER A 223 -10.73 -1.23 -3.22
CA SER A 223 -11.13 0.15 -3.51
C SER A 223 -10.50 0.66 -4.81
N VAL A 224 -11.19 1.61 -5.43
CA VAL A 224 -10.73 2.40 -6.55
C VAL A 224 -10.78 3.84 -6.09
N THR A 225 -9.61 4.47 -5.98
CA THR A 225 -9.50 5.88 -5.59
C THR A 225 -9.33 6.72 -6.86
N THR A 226 -10.23 7.66 -7.07
CA THR A 226 -10.14 8.66 -8.14
C THR A 226 -9.67 9.97 -7.53
N LEU A 227 -8.58 10.51 -8.06
CA LEU A 227 -7.93 11.73 -7.60
C LEU A 227 -8.02 12.79 -8.69
N THR A 228 -8.54 13.95 -8.35
CA THR A 228 -8.38 15.17 -9.16
C THR A 228 -7.18 15.91 -8.60
N VAL A 229 -6.15 16.08 -9.41
CA VAL A 229 -4.88 16.68 -9.01
C VAL A 229 -4.55 17.88 -9.88
N GLN A 230 -3.81 18.84 -9.33
CA GLN A 230 -3.34 20.03 -10.03
C GLN A 230 -1.82 20.17 -9.89
N THR A 231 -1.13 20.35 -11.01
CA THR A 231 0.31 20.66 -11.04
C THR A 231 0.59 22.08 -10.54
N PRO A 232 1.83 22.40 -10.12
CA PRO A 232 2.24 23.78 -9.83
C PRO A 232 1.99 24.77 -10.97
N ARG A 233 1.97 24.29 -12.22
CA ARG A 233 1.65 25.10 -13.42
C ARG A 233 0.14 25.21 -13.70
N GLY A 234 -0.71 24.75 -12.79
CA GLY A 234 -2.16 24.86 -12.90
C GLY A 234 -2.86 23.78 -13.74
N ARG A 235 -2.11 22.86 -14.38
CA ARG A 235 -2.69 21.75 -15.15
C ARG A 235 -3.44 20.79 -14.23
N ILE A 236 -4.71 20.53 -14.54
CA ILE A 236 -5.56 19.58 -13.81
C ILE A 236 -5.56 18.23 -14.53
N ALA A 237 -5.48 17.14 -13.76
CA ALA A 237 -5.57 15.78 -14.24
C ALA A 237 -6.43 14.91 -13.32
N GLN A 238 -7.09 13.91 -13.88
CA GLN A 238 -7.80 12.88 -13.13
C GLN A 238 -6.99 11.58 -13.18
N VAL A 239 -6.66 11.03 -12.03
CA VAL A 239 -5.87 9.81 -11.90
C VAL A 239 -6.64 8.79 -11.07
N THR A 240 -6.83 7.62 -11.64
CA THR A 240 -7.52 6.51 -10.98
C THR A 240 -6.50 5.49 -10.50
N VAL A 241 -6.54 5.21 -9.21
CA VAL A 241 -5.61 4.32 -8.53
C VAL A 241 -6.37 3.12 -7.98
N ARG A 242 -5.91 1.92 -8.33
CA ARG A 242 -6.45 0.66 -7.79
C ARG A 242 -5.55 0.19 -6.66
N THR A 243 -5.91 0.51 -5.43
CA THR A 243 -5.17 0.13 -4.21
C THR A 243 -6.12 -0.48 -3.18
N GLY A 244 -5.57 -0.89 -2.05
CA GLY A 244 -6.35 -1.45 -0.93
C GLY A 244 -7.01 -0.33 -0.16
N PRO A 245 -6.51 0.03 1.04
CA PRO A 245 -7.01 1.19 1.75
C PRO A 245 -6.61 2.50 1.04
N SER A 246 -7.15 3.60 1.57
CA SER A 246 -6.96 4.99 1.11
C SER A 246 -5.56 5.27 0.56
N PHE A 247 -5.47 5.63 -0.74
CA PHE A 247 -4.22 6.06 -1.36
C PHE A 247 -3.70 7.34 -0.70
N ARG A 248 -2.41 7.37 -0.37
CA ARG A 248 -1.68 8.54 0.17
C ARG A 248 -0.33 8.73 -0.50
N GLY A 249 -0.20 8.25 -1.73
CA GLY A 249 1.03 8.37 -2.48
C GLY A 249 1.14 9.70 -3.20
N VAL A 250 2.20 9.80 -4.00
CA VAL A 250 2.40 10.91 -4.92
C VAL A 250 1.77 10.61 -6.27
N VAL A 251 1.16 11.62 -6.88
CA VAL A 251 0.68 11.54 -8.26
C VAL A 251 1.60 12.41 -9.12
N LEU A 252 2.20 11.80 -10.14
CA LEU A 252 2.95 12.51 -11.17
C LEU A 252 2.01 12.88 -12.30
N VAL A 253 2.04 14.13 -12.73
CA VAL A 253 1.24 14.64 -13.85
C VAL A 253 2.16 15.32 -14.83
N ASP A 254 2.07 14.94 -16.10
CA ASP A 254 2.71 15.67 -17.19
C ASP A 254 2.03 17.03 -17.34
N PRO A 255 2.73 18.15 -17.09
CA PRO A 255 2.11 19.48 -17.15
C PRO A 255 1.68 19.86 -18.58
N GLU A 256 2.24 19.23 -19.62
CA GLU A 256 1.92 19.51 -21.02
C GLU A 256 0.67 18.74 -21.46
N THR A 257 0.63 17.44 -21.18
CA THR A 257 -0.44 16.56 -21.68
C THR A 257 -1.60 16.42 -20.70
N GLY A 258 -1.38 16.64 -19.40
CA GLY A 258 -2.34 16.29 -18.33
C GLY A 258 -2.45 14.79 -18.08
N GLY A 259 -1.63 13.95 -18.72
CA GLY A 259 -1.53 12.54 -18.37
C GLY A 259 -0.96 12.41 -16.96
N GLY A 260 -1.54 11.56 -16.12
CA GLY A 260 -1.09 11.39 -14.75
C GLY A 260 -1.03 9.94 -14.31
N LEU A 261 -0.15 9.65 -13.36
CA LEU A 261 0.02 8.31 -12.80
C LEU A 261 0.44 8.39 -11.33
N ALA A 262 -0.14 7.53 -10.50
CA ALA A 262 0.30 7.39 -9.11
C ALA A 262 1.64 6.68 -9.01
N ASN A 263 2.45 7.02 -8.01
CA ASN A 263 3.78 6.45 -7.81
C ASN A 263 3.77 4.91 -7.69
N CYS A 264 2.72 4.30 -7.12
CA CYS A 264 2.59 2.83 -7.05
C CYS A 264 2.33 2.14 -8.39
N ASP A 265 1.89 2.86 -9.41
CA ASP A 265 1.60 2.27 -10.72
C ASP A 265 2.85 2.16 -11.60
N PHE A 266 3.94 2.82 -11.22
CA PHE A 266 5.27 2.65 -11.82
C PHE A 266 5.89 1.32 -11.37
N ALA A 267 6.57 0.63 -12.29
CA ALA A 267 7.37 -0.57 -11.99
C ALA A 267 8.52 -0.27 -11.04
N SER A 268 9.17 0.87 -11.28
CA SER A 268 10.37 1.34 -10.60
C SER A 268 10.15 1.69 -9.13
N ALA A 269 8.91 1.94 -8.72
CA ALA A 269 8.58 2.50 -7.40
C ALA A 269 9.41 3.79 -7.13
N PRO A 270 9.27 4.81 -7.99
CA PRO A 270 10.21 5.91 -8.07
C PRO A 270 10.24 6.74 -6.79
N ARG A 271 11.42 7.22 -6.42
CA ARG A 271 11.64 8.08 -5.25
C ARG A 271 12.70 9.14 -5.56
N PRO A 272 12.50 10.41 -5.18
CA PRO A 272 13.52 11.41 -5.31
C PRO A 272 14.58 11.31 -4.20
N ASP A 273 15.80 11.69 -4.53
CA ASP A 273 16.90 11.89 -3.59
C ASP A 273 16.77 13.24 -2.85
N ALA A 274 17.76 13.58 -2.03
CA ALA A 274 17.79 14.85 -1.29
C ALA A 274 17.87 16.10 -2.20
N ARG A 275 18.25 15.94 -3.47
CA ARG A 275 18.36 17.01 -4.47
C ARG A 275 17.08 17.14 -5.32
N GLY A 276 16.12 16.22 -5.13
CA GLY A 276 14.91 16.15 -5.94
C GLY A 276 15.11 15.49 -7.31
N GLU A 277 16.25 14.83 -7.54
CA GLU A 277 16.50 13.97 -8.70
C GLU A 277 16.06 12.53 -8.40
N TRP A 278 15.95 11.66 -9.41
CA TRP A 278 15.57 10.26 -9.16
C TRP A 278 16.68 9.48 -8.46
N ASP A 279 16.35 8.83 -7.34
CA ASP A 279 17.22 7.86 -6.69
C ASP A 279 17.35 6.61 -7.59
N PRO A 280 18.55 6.27 -8.10
CA PRO A 280 18.73 5.13 -8.98
C PRO A 280 18.52 3.78 -8.28
N ALA A 281 18.47 3.75 -6.94
CA ALA A 281 18.26 2.53 -6.18
C ALA A 281 16.84 1.98 -6.40
N LEU A 282 16.76 0.76 -6.92
CA LEU A 282 15.52 0.00 -6.98
C LEU A 282 15.38 -0.91 -5.75
N PRO A 283 14.16 -1.07 -5.20
CA PRO A 283 13.91 -2.11 -4.20
C PRO A 283 14.25 -3.50 -4.77
N GLY A 284 14.90 -4.37 -3.99
CA GLY A 284 15.33 -5.71 -4.47
C GLY A 284 14.20 -6.55 -5.08
N ARG A 285 12.97 -6.41 -4.59
CA ARG A 285 11.77 -7.04 -5.17
C ARG A 285 11.48 -6.61 -6.62
N VAL A 286 11.78 -5.35 -6.96
CA VAL A 286 11.58 -4.80 -8.31
C VAL A 286 12.62 -5.39 -9.24
N TRP A 287 13.88 -5.47 -8.80
CA TRP A 287 14.94 -6.18 -9.54
C TRP A 287 14.57 -7.64 -9.81
N ALA A 288 14.15 -8.38 -8.79
CA ALA A 288 13.75 -9.78 -8.94
C ALA A 288 12.61 -9.95 -9.96
N ALA A 289 11.56 -9.12 -9.86
CA ALA A 289 10.44 -9.17 -10.81
C ALA A 289 10.85 -8.79 -12.24
N ALA A 290 11.70 -7.77 -12.40
CA ALA A 290 12.18 -7.32 -13.70
C ALA A 290 13.05 -8.40 -14.38
N CYS A 291 14.03 -8.96 -13.65
CA CYS A 291 14.88 -10.03 -14.14
C CYS A 291 14.07 -11.29 -14.49
N PHE A 292 13.16 -11.72 -13.60
CA PHE A 292 12.29 -12.86 -13.86
C PHE A 292 11.46 -12.66 -15.13
N SER A 293 10.90 -11.47 -15.33
CA SER A 293 10.12 -11.12 -16.51
C SER A 293 10.92 -11.29 -17.80
N VAL A 294 12.17 -10.83 -17.81
CA VAL A 294 13.05 -10.93 -18.99
C VAL A 294 13.43 -12.39 -19.25
N VAL A 295 13.83 -13.13 -18.21
CA VAL A 295 14.20 -14.55 -18.33
C VAL A 295 13.02 -15.39 -18.81
N ALA A 296 11.84 -15.21 -18.23
CA ALA A 296 10.63 -15.92 -18.64
C ALA A 296 10.25 -15.60 -20.10
N SER A 297 10.37 -14.34 -20.50
CA SER A 297 10.10 -13.93 -21.89
C SER A 297 11.09 -14.53 -22.87
N LEU A 298 12.39 -14.55 -22.51
CA LEU A 298 13.43 -15.15 -23.33
C LEU A 298 13.22 -16.66 -23.47
N ALA A 299 12.94 -17.36 -22.37
CA ALA A 299 12.67 -18.79 -22.38
C ALA A 299 11.47 -19.13 -23.28
N LEU A 300 10.39 -18.34 -23.20
CA LEU A 300 9.20 -18.53 -24.04
C LEU A 300 9.50 -18.28 -25.53
N ALA A 301 10.28 -17.24 -25.84
CA ALA A 301 10.71 -16.97 -27.21
C ALA A 301 11.58 -18.11 -27.75
N THR A 302 12.59 -18.56 -26.99
CA THR A 302 13.46 -19.69 -27.37
C THR A 302 12.66 -20.96 -27.60
N ALA A 303 11.74 -21.32 -26.69
CA ALA A 303 10.90 -22.51 -26.85
C ALA A 303 10.04 -22.43 -28.12
N THR A 304 9.48 -21.25 -28.42
CA THR A 304 8.70 -21.00 -29.64
C THR A 304 9.56 -21.18 -30.89
N THR A 305 10.77 -20.64 -30.90
CA THR A 305 11.71 -20.77 -32.03
C THR A 305 12.13 -22.23 -32.24
N VAL A 306 12.49 -22.96 -31.18
CA VAL A 306 12.87 -24.37 -31.27
C VAL A 306 11.72 -25.22 -31.81
N ALA A 307 10.49 -25.01 -31.31
CA ALA A 307 9.32 -25.71 -31.82
C ALA A 307 9.09 -25.45 -33.31
N ALA A 308 9.29 -24.21 -33.77
CA ALA A 308 9.20 -23.86 -35.20
C ALA A 308 10.26 -24.59 -36.04
N LEU A 309 11.51 -24.65 -35.57
CA LEU A 309 12.61 -25.29 -36.29
C LEU A 309 12.41 -26.81 -36.40
N VAL A 310 12.09 -27.48 -35.28
CA VAL A 310 11.80 -28.93 -35.27
C VAL A 310 10.63 -29.27 -36.21
N SER A 311 9.65 -28.38 -36.30
CA SER A 311 8.52 -28.54 -37.21
C SER A 311 8.89 -28.43 -38.68
N LEU A 312 9.84 -27.57 -39.02
CA LEU A 312 10.35 -27.44 -40.38
C LEU A 312 11.14 -28.69 -40.77
N ASP A 313 11.98 -29.20 -39.87
CA ASP A 313 12.76 -30.42 -40.12
C ASP A 313 11.85 -31.63 -40.34
N LEU A 314 10.78 -31.78 -39.56
CA LEU A 314 9.80 -32.86 -39.73
C LEU A 314 9.01 -32.78 -41.05
N LEU A 315 8.91 -31.61 -41.68
CA LEU A 315 8.26 -31.45 -42.99
C LEU A 315 9.21 -31.73 -44.16
N ALA A 316 10.52 -31.81 -43.90
CA ALA A 316 11.54 -32.07 -44.91
C ALA A 316 11.81 -33.57 -45.14
N PHE A 317 11.29 -34.44 -44.27
CA PHE A 317 11.35 -35.91 -44.36
C PHE A 317 10.00 -36.48 -44.78
#